data_AF-A0A7C2SWP5-F1
#
_entry.id   AF-A0A7C2SWP5-F1
#
_cell.length_a   1.000
_cell.length_b   1.000
_cell.length_c   1.000
_cell.angle_alpha   90.00
_cell.angle_beta   90.00
_cell.angle_gamma   90.00
#
_symmetry.space_group_name_H-M   'P 1'
#
loop_
_entity.id
_entity.type
_entity.pdbx_description
1 polymer ?
#
loop_
_entity_poly.entity_id
_entity_poly.type
_entity_poly.pdbx_seq_one_letter_code
_entity_poly.pdbx_strand_id
1 'polypeptide(L)'
;MIKGADLSRPGRGSVLVERVVISRAHELCDPSGNICVSEDSFPDGPARLRDGLTGICCIVQRGHGEAVARVALETGACVPLIAFGRGTGLRDKLGLLRITIDAEKEAALFAATSYDAETIMDIIIDVTKLDRPGRGFIYLFPLEGGLINMKVFRGRHQHAASVEQIVAAIDEMKGDSHWRTVGEDLQVNGRPPRTYLRGLQCLNCICDEGKGENLVNAAIEAGAPGATTSRMHYAGRRRFGDAGISPARECVTMIVHPSQVEAITDAMESEGAFDDETHGFFILSPVTKAFTYMGPG
;
A
#
# COMPACT_ATOMS: atom_id res chain seq x y z
N MET A 1 13.95 14.74 1.89
CA MET A 1 12.51 14.64 2.25
C MET A 1 12.30 14.56 3.76
N ILE A 2 12.94 13.61 4.45
CA ILE A 2 12.77 13.32 5.89
C ILE A 2 13.07 14.54 6.78
N LYS A 3 14.22 15.19 6.60
CA LYS A 3 14.57 16.46 7.26
C LYS A 3 13.55 17.58 7.05
N GLY A 4 13.12 17.78 5.80
CA GLY A 4 12.22 18.88 5.43
C GLY A 4 10.82 18.74 6.00
N ALA A 5 10.37 17.51 6.26
CA ALA A 5 9.09 17.19 6.87
C ALA A 5 9.18 16.91 8.38
N ASP A 6 10.36 17.06 9.00
CA ASP A 6 10.60 16.84 10.44
C ASP A 6 10.15 15.44 10.93
N LEU A 7 10.27 14.42 10.06
CA LEU A 7 9.68 13.09 10.29
C LEU A 7 10.37 12.31 11.42
N SER A 8 11.60 12.67 11.80
CA SER A 8 12.32 12.07 12.93
C SER A 8 11.63 12.34 14.28
N ARG A 9 10.71 13.31 14.36
CA ARG A 9 9.99 13.62 15.59
C ARG A 9 8.71 12.80 15.75
N PRO A 10 8.39 12.34 16.96
CA PRO A 10 7.15 11.62 17.22
C PRO A 10 5.88 12.38 16.75
N GLY A 11 4.94 11.67 16.11
CA GLY A 11 3.69 12.23 15.57
C GLY A 11 3.80 12.98 14.22
N ARG A 12 4.97 13.04 13.58
CA ARG A 12 5.14 13.77 12.30
C ARG A 12 4.92 12.94 11.04
N GLY A 13 4.63 11.65 11.18
CA GLY A 13 4.37 10.72 10.09
C GLY A 13 5.35 9.55 10.09
N SER A 14 5.26 8.72 9.04
CA SER A 14 6.08 7.53 8.86
C SER A 14 6.74 7.54 7.48
N VAL A 15 7.90 6.87 7.38
CA VAL A 15 8.58 6.61 6.10
C VAL A 15 8.65 5.10 5.93
N LEU A 16 8.20 4.61 4.79
CA LEU A 16 8.35 3.20 4.41
C LEU A 16 9.25 3.14 3.19
N VAL A 17 10.18 2.19 3.19
CA VAL A 17 11.12 1.97 2.09
C VAL A 17 10.82 0.63 1.46
N GLU A 18 10.39 0.68 0.21
CA GLU A 18 10.10 -0.48 -0.62
C GLU A 18 11.13 -0.54 -1.75
N ARG A 19 11.64 -1.75 -2.02
CA ARG A 19 12.46 -1.99 -3.20
C ARG A 19 11.55 -2.25 -4.39
N VAL A 20 11.77 -1.49 -5.46
CA VAL A 20 10.97 -1.58 -6.68
C VAL A 20 11.86 -1.67 -7.91
N VAL A 21 11.30 -2.15 -9.02
CA VAL A 21 11.92 -2.15 -10.34
C VAL A 21 11.19 -1.12 -11.22
N ILE A 22 11.93 -0.20 -11.81
CA ILE A 22 11.40 0.67 -12.86
C ILE A 22 11.50 -0.10 -14.17
N SER A 23 10.36 -0.52 -14.71
CA SER A 23 10.34 -1.37 -15.90
C SER A 23 10.59 -0.56 -17.17
N ARG A 24 9.83 0.52 -17.36
CA ARG A 24 9.91 1.47 -18.47
C ARG A 24 9.44 2.84 -17.98
N ALA A 25 9.97 3.91 -18.54
CA ALA A 25 9.61 5.27 -18.16
C ALA A 25 9.80 6.24 -19.33
N HIS A 26 8.95 7.26 -19.39
CA HIS A 26 9.19 8.42 -20.22
C HIS A 26 10.42 9.19 -19.72
N GLU A 27 11.24 9.72 -20.64
CA GLU A 27 12.53 10.36 -20.33
C GLU A 27 12.39 11.55 -19.34
N LEU A 28 11.28 12.29 -19.44
CA LEU A 28 11.03 13.44 -18.57
C LEU A 28 10.59 13.02 -17.16
N CYS A 29 10.01 11.83 -17.00
CA CYS A 29 9.42 11.35 -15.75
C CYS A 29 10.11 10.12 -15.14
N ASP A 30 11.25 9.69 -15.68
CA ASP A 30 12.02 8.58 -15.10
C ASP A 30 12.44 8.88 -13.65
N PRO A 31 11.94 8.11 -12.65
CA PRO A 31 12.28 8.32 -11.26
C PRO A 31 13.70 7.84 -10.91
N SER A 32 14.39 7.09 -11.78
CA SER A 32 15.75 6.59 -11.54
C SER A 32 16.77 7.72 -11.28
N GLY A 33 16.57 8.86 -11.95
CA GLY A 33 17.40 10.07 -11.76
C GLY A 33 16.97 10.94 -10.59
N ASN A 34 15.88 10.62 -9.88
CA ASN A 34 15.27 11.49 -8.88
C ASN A 34 15.53 10.99 -7.44
N ILE A 35 16.73 11.28 -6.93
CA ILE A 35 17.13 10.91 -5.57
C ILE A 35 16.37 11.78 -4.55
N CYS A 36 15.34 11.19 -3.93
CA CYS A 36 14.51 11.86 -2.91
C CYS A 36 14.98 11.63 -1.47
N VAL A 37 15.75 10.56 -1.25
CA VAL A 37 16.37 10.18 0.03
C VAL A 37 17.87 10.09 -0.17
N SER A 38 18.61 10.91 0.57
CA SER A 38 20.08 10.95 0.62
C SER A 38 20.55 10.93 2.07
N GLU A 39 21.84 10.77 2.33
CA GLU A 39 22.41 10.85 3.69
C GLU A 39 22.01 12.18 4.39
N ASP A 40 22.00 13.30 3.65
CA ASP A 40 21.55 14.62 4.15
C ASP A 40 20.06 14.67 4.54
N SER A 41 19.27 13.66 4.16
CA SER A 41 17.87 13.58 4.59
C SER A 41 17.74 13.27 6.07
N PHE A 42 18.83 12.86 6.74
CA PHE A 42 18.85 12.50 8.15
C PHE A 42 19.79 13.45 8.93
N PRO A 43 19.27 14.57 9.48
CA PRO A 43 20.09 15.62 10.09
C PRO A 43 20.86 15.17 11.35
N ASP A 44 20.42 14.09 12.00
CA ASP A 44 21.00 13.54 13.23
C ASP A 44 21.81 12.25 12.96
N GLY A 45 22.27 12.06 11.71
CA GLY A 45 22.82 10.78 11.21
C GLY A 45 21.72 9.87 10.67
N PRO A 46 22.04 8.82 9.88
CA PRO A 46 21.03 7.98 9.25
C PRO A 46 20.09 7.44 10.34
N ALA A 47 18.82 7.84 10.30
CA ALA A 47 17.83 7.24 11.18
C ALA A 47 17.84 5.75 10.86
N ARG A 48 18.14 4.91 11.85
CA ARG A 48 18.16 3.46 11.65
C ARG A 48 16.73 3.06 11.25
N LEU A 49 16.55 2.82 9.96
CA LEU A 49 15.30 2.28 9.45
C LEU A 49 15.11 0.94 10.15
N ARG A 50 13.93 0.74 10.73
CA ARG A 50 13.57 -0.54 11.32
C ARG A 50 13.47 -1.56 10.20
N ASP A 51 14.13 -2.68 10.36
CA ASP A 51 14.00 -3.87 9.53
C ASP A 51 12.82 -4.73 10.03
N GLY A 52 12.61 -5.89 9.39
CA GLY A 52 11.56 -6.84 9.80
C GLY A 52 10.14 -6.29 9.67
N LEU A 53 9.91 -5.42 8.68
CA LEU A 53 8.62 -4.81 8.40
C LEU A 53 7.99 -5.42 7.16
N THR A 54 6.66 -5.48 7.17
CA THR A 54 5.86 -5.88 6.02
C THR A 54 4.79 -4.83 5.78
N GLY A 55 4.67 -4.41 4.53
CA GLY A 55 3.63 -3.52 4.09
C GLY A 55 2.32 -4.28 3.89
N ILE A 56 1.22 -3.67 4.31
CA ILE A 56 -0.14 -4.17 4.15
C ILE A 56 -0.91 -3.13 3.35
N CYS A 57 -1.49 -3.54 2.22
CA CYS A 57 -2.41 -2.72 1.45
C CYS A 57 -3.75 -3.45 1.35
N CYS A 58 -4.81 -2.81 1.84
CA CYS A 58 -6.17 -3.33 1.77
C CYS A 58 -7.05 -2.35 0.99
N ILE A 59 -7.57 -2.79 -0.15
CA ILE A 59 -8.44 -2.03 -1.03
C ILE A 59 -9.86 -2.51 -0.78
N VAL A 60 -10.72 -1.64 -0.25
CA VAL A 60 -12.12 -1.91 0.08
C VAL A 60 -13.05 -0.93 -0.61
N GLN A 61 -14.35 -1.21 -0.60
CA GLN A 61 -15.36 -0.23 -1.04
C GLN A 61 -15.33 1.02 -0.16
N ARG A 62 -15.67 2.17 -0.73
CA ARG A 62 -15.83 3.44 -0.01
C ARG A 62 -16.62 3.26 1.29
N GLY A 63 -16.16 3.87 2.38
CA GLY A 63 -16.79 3.80 3.70
C GLY A 63 -16.41 2.58 4.54
N HIS A 64 -15.57 1.67 4.02
CA HIS A 64 -15.09 0.50 4.76
C HIS A 64 -13.63 0.61 5.22
N GLY A 65 -12.88 1.63 4.76
CA GLY A 65 -11.47 1.85 5.12
C GLY A 65 -11.27 2.15 6.60
N GLU A 66 -12.25 2.76 7.27
CA GLU A 66 -12.22 2.98 8.72
C GLU A 66 -12.13 1.68 9.51
N ALA A 67 -12.81 0.61 9.05
CA ALA A 67 -12.75 -0.68 9.72
C ALA A 67 -11.35 -1.29 9.63
N VAL A 68 -10.68 -1.14 8.48
CA VAL A 68 -9.27 -1.53 8.32
C VAL A 68 -8.38 -0.69 9.22
N ALA A 69 -8.61 0.62 9.26
CA ALA A 69 -7.79 1.52 10.05
C ALA A 69 -7.90 1.24 11.55
N ARG A 70 -9.10 0.92 12.04
CA ARG A 70 -9.33 0.52 13.43
C ARG A 70 -8.58 -0.75 13.77
N VAL A 71 -8.62 -1.78 12.92
CA VAL A 71 -7.84 -3.01 13.15
C VAL A 71 -6.36 -2.68 13.25
N ALA A 72 -5.80 -1.90 12.31
CA ALA A 72 -4.39 -1.51 12.35
C ALA A 72 -4.01 -0.80 13.66
N LEU A 73 -4.85 0.12 14.14
CA LEU A 73 -4.60 0.86 15.40
C LEU A 73 -4.76 -0.03 16.64
N GLU A 74 -5.76 -0.91 16.68
CA GLU A 74 -6.04 -1.82 17.79
C GLU A 74 -4.97 -2.91 17.94
N THR A 75 -4.40 -3.38 16.83
CA THR A 75 -3.30 -4.35 16.84
C THR A 75 -1.93 -3.71 17.06
N GLY A 76 -1.85 -2.39 17.22
CA GLY A 76 -0.59 -1.69 17.39
C GLY A 76 0.29 -1.65 16.14
N ALA A 77 -0.31 -1.71 14.94
CA ALA A 77 0.38 -1.50 13.66
C ALA A 77 0.44 -0.01 13.28
N CYS A 78 1.30 0.35 12.31
CA CYS A 78 1.49 1.73 11.90
C CYS A 78 0.18 2.42 11.56
N VAL A 79 0.07 3.71 11.90
CA VAL A 79 -1.05 4.56 11.49
C VAL A 79 -1.23 4.44 9.97
N PRO A 80 -2.43 4.08 9.49
CA PRO A 80 -2.66 3.84 8.09
C PRO A 80 -2.92 5.12 7.32
N LEU A 81 -2.38 5.17 6.10
CA LEU A 81 -2.79 6.09 5.06
C LEU A 81 -4.05 5.53 4.40
N ILE A 82 -5.14 6.30 4.39
CA ILE A 82 -6.33 5.98 3.59
C ILE A 82 -6.30 6.86 2.35
N ALA A 83 -6.12 6.23 1.18
CA ALA A 83 -6.19 6.88 -0.12
C ALA A 83 -7.51 6.54 -0.81
N PHE A 84 -8.02 7.49 -1.59
CA PHE A 84 -9.24 7.30 -2.36
C PHE A 84 -8.91 6.94 -3.79
N GLY A 85 -9.64 5.98 -4.33
CA GLY A 85 -9.45 5.53 -5.71
C GLY A 85 -10.73 5.03 -6.35
N ARG A 86 -10.60 4.61 -7.60
CA ARG A 86 -11.66 4.01 -8.40
C ARG A 86 -11.19 2.64 -8.87
N GLY A 87 -11.98 1.61 -8.59
CA GLY A 87 -11.68 0.23 -8.94
C GLY A 87 -12.38 -0.22 -10.22
N THR A 88 -11.68 -1.00 -11.03
CA THR A 88 -12.17 -1.72 -12.21
C THR A 88 -11.92 -3.23 -12.05
N GLY A 89 -12.55 -4.05 -12.90
CA GLY A 89 -12.34 -5.51 -12.94
C GLY A 89 -13.64 -6.30 -12.82
N LEU A 90 -13.84 -7.02 -11.71
CA LEU A 90 -15.03 -7.88 -11.53
C LEU A 90 -16.34 -7.13 -11.82
N ARG A 91 -16.48 -5.91 -11.29
CA ARG A 91 -17.67 -5.08 -11.47
C ARG A 91 -18.03 -4.87 -12.94
N ASP A 92 -17.04 -4.61 -13.78
CA ASP A 92 -17.25 -4.23 -15.18
C ASP A 92 -17.71 -5.42 -16.02
N LYS A 93 -17.41 -6.64 -15.55
CA LYS A 93 -17.84 -7.90 -16.15
C LYS A 93 -19.26 -8.33 -15.76
N LEU A 94 -19.91 -7.64 -14.82
CA LEU A 94 -21.22 -8.03 -14.25
C LEU A 94 -22.44 -7.43 -14.98
N GLY A 95 -22.25 -6.70 -16.08
CA GLY A 95 -23.36 -6.10 -16.85
C GLY A 95 -24.26 -5.22 -15.98
N LEU A 96 -25.57 -5.46 -15.98
CA LEU A 96 -26.54 -4.70 -15.17
C LEU A 96 -26.27 -4.81 -13.65
N LEU A 97 -25.72 -5.92 -13.19
CA LEU A 97 -25.43 -6.14 -11.76
C LEU A 97 -24.26 -5.26 -11.26
N ARG A 98 -23.53 -4.56 -12.15
CA ARG A 98 -22.46 -3.63 -11.77
C ARG A 98 -22.89 -2.53 -10.80
N ILE A 99 -24.19 -2.20 -10.75
CA ILE A 99 -24.75 -1.20 -9.84
C ILE A 99 -24.67 -1.62 -8.37
N THR A 100 -24.50 -2.92 -8.10
CA THR A 100 -24.43 -3.48 -6.74
C THR A 100 -23.03 -3.39 -6.11
N ILE A 101 -22.01 -3.08 -6.92
CA ILE A 101 -20.62 -2.93 -6.47
C ILE A 101 -20.20 -1.50 -6.77
N ASP A 102 -19.80 -0.74 -5.75
CA ASP A 102 -19.31 0.61 -5.98
C ASP A 102 -17.94 0.62 -6.71
N ALA A 103 -17.78 1.57 -7.63
CA ALA A 103 -16.51 1.90 -8.26
C ALA A 103 -15.58 2.55 -7.27
N GLU A 104 -16.11 3.34 -6.34
CA GLU A 104 -15.28 4.07 -5.39
C GLU A 104 -14.67 3.14 -4.35
N LYS A 105 -13.35 3.29 -4.17
CA LYS A 105 -12.52 2.48 -3.28
C LYS A 105 -11.78 3.34 -2.27
N GLU A 106 -11.44 2.70 -1.16
CA GLU A 106 -10.48 3.17 -0.17
C GLU A 106 -9.34 2.17 -0.09
N ALA A 107 -8.12 2.64 -0.34
CA ALA A 107 -6.90 1.86 -0.17
C ALA A 107 -6.26 2.25 1.16
N ALA A 108 -6.27 1.32 2.12
CA ALA A 108 -5.61 1.45 3.40
C ALA A 108 -4.19 0.87 3.30
N LEU A 109 -3.18 1.73 3.43
CA LEU A 109 -1.77 1.39 3.35
C LEU A 109 -1.07 1.63 4.68
N PHE A 110 -0.42 0.61 5.22
CA PHE A 110 0.35 0.71 6.47
C PHE A 110 1.41 -0.38 6.54
N ALA A 111 2.25 -0.30 7.57
CA ALA A 111 3.25 -1.32 7.87
C ALA A 111 3.00 -1.95 9.23
N ALA A 112 3.31 -3.23 9.34
CA ALA A 112 3.34 -4.00 10.57
C ALA A 112 4.69 -4.71 10.69
N THR A 113 4.97 -5.31 11.85
CA THR A 113 6.07 -6.27 11.95
C THR A 113 5.78 -7.46 11.02
N SER A 114 6.81 -8.06 10.44
CA SER A 114 6.64 -9.25 9.60
C SER A 114 6.03 -10.43 10.36
N TYR A 115 6.19 -10.46 11.68
CA TYR A 115 5.58 -11.46 12.55
C TYR A 115 4.06 -11.30 12.64
N ASP A 116 3.57 -10.07 12.81
CA ASP A 116 2.13 -9.79 12.99
C ASP A 116 1.35 -9.66 11.68
N ALA A 117 2.05 -9.41 10.56
CA ALA A 117 1.41 -9.00 9.31
C ALA A 117 0.37 -10.00 8.77
N GLU A 118 0.63 -11.30 8.87
CA GLU A 118 -0.32 -12.33 8.41
C GLU A 118 -1.55 -12.41 9.34
N THR A 119 -1.35 -12.32 10.65
CA THR A 119 -2.45 -12.30 11.64
C THR A 119 -3.34 -11.08 11.43
N ILE A 120 -2.73 -9.89 11.24
CA ILE A 120 -3.47 -8.66 10.97
C ILE A 120 -4.25 -8.76 9.66
N MET A 121 -3.63 -9.31 8.61
CA MET A 121 -4.30 -9.56 7.33
C MET A 121 -5.56 -10.43 7.54
N ASP A 122 -5.46 -11.50 8.34
CA ASP A 122 -6.58 -12.40 8.59
C ASP A 122 -7.74 -11.75 9.36
N ILE A 123 -7.42 -10.91 10.35
CA ILE A 123 -8.42 -10.11 11.08
C ILE A 123 -9.12 -9.15 10.10
N ILE A 124 -8.37 -8.48 9.23
CA ILE A 124 -8.93 -7.55 8.24
C ILE A 124 -9.86 -8.30 7.28
N ILE A 125 -9.46 -9.47 6.79
CA ILE A 125 -10.30 -10.31 5.91
C ILE A 125 -11.64 -10.59 6.57
N ASP A 126 -11.67 -10.96 7.86
CA ASP A 126 -12.92 -11.25 8.58
C ASP A 126 -13.79 -10.01 8.77
N VAL A 127 -13.19 -8.92 9.27
CA VAL A 127 -13.92 -7.68 9.59
C VAL A 127 -14.52 -7.05 8.33
N THR A 128 -13.80 -7.10 7.21
CA THR A 128 -14.23 -6.50 5.94
C THR A 128 -14.91 -7.48 4.99
N LYS A 129 -14.92 -8.78 5.32
CA LYS A 129 -15.58 -9.87 4.57
C LYS A 129 -15.06 -9.96 3.12
N LEU A 130 -13.73 -9.92 2.96
CA LEU A 130 -13.07 -9.97 1.63
C LEU A 130 -13.32 -11.29 0.90
N ASP A 131 -13.81 -12.30 1.60
CA ASP A 131 -14.28 -13.59 1.08
C ASP A 131 -15.62 -13.50 0.34
N ARG A 132 -16.18 -12.29 0.16
CA ARG A 132 -17.43 -12.07 -0.58
C ARG A 132 -17.20 -11.27 -1.86
N PRO A 133 -18.00 -11.51 -2.92
CA PRO A 133 -17.88 -10.79 -4.19
C PRO A 133 -17.92 -9.27 -3.99
N GLY A 134 -16.98 -8.57 -4.62
CA GLY A 134 -16.95 -7.10 -4.66
C GLY A 134 -16.49 -6.41 -3.37
N ARG A 135 -16.09 -7.15 -2.33
CA ARG A 135 -15.70 -6.55 -1.04
C ARG A 135 -14.30 -5.97 -1.00
N GLY A 136 -13.41 -6.41 -1.89
CA GLY A 136 -12.10 -5.81 -2.01
C GLY A 136 -10.98 -6.80 -2.28
N PHE A 137 -9.77 -6.34 -2.05
CA PHE A 137 -8.54 -7.08 -2.25
C PHE A 137 -7.52 -6.65 -1.20
N ILE A 138 -6.81 -7.58 -0.58
CA ILE A 138 -5.74 -7.29 0.37
C ILE A 138 -4.46 -8.00 -0.04
N TYR A 139 -3.32 -7.34 0.16
CA TYR A 139 -2.02 -7.93 -0.10
C TYR A 139 -0.92 -7.44 0.84
N LEU A 140 0.10 -8.29 0.96
CA LEU A 140 1.34 -8.06 1.66
C LEU A 140 2.49 -7.86 0.67
N PHE A 141 3.37 -6.92 0.97
CA PHE A 141 4.56 -6.63 0.17
C PHE A 141 5.76 -6.37 1.09
N PRO A 142 6.98 -6.71 0.65
CA PRO A 142 8.17 -6.58 1.49
C PRO A 142 8.60 -5.12 1.60
N LEU A 143 9.08 -4.75 2.79
CA LEU A 143 9.72 -3.47 3.03
C LEU A 143 11.20 -3.72 3.37
N GLU A 144 12.08 -2.90 2.82
CA GLU A 144 13.52 -2.89 3.16
C GLU A 144 13.74 -2.24 4.52
N GLY A 145 12.86 -1.33 4.90
CA GLY A 145 12.79 -0.79 6.25
C GLY A 145 11.84 0.38 6.36
N GLY A 146 11.77 0.97 7.55
CA GLY A 146 10.91 2.11 7.77
C GLY A 146 11.23 2.91 9.02
N LEU A 147 10.92 4.20 8.96
CA LEU A 147 10.80 5.06 10.11
C LEU A 147 9.32 5.09 10.52
N ILE A 148 8.91 4.17 11.39
CA ILE A 148 7.51 4.08 11.83
C ILE A 148 7.29 4.88 13.10
N ASN A 149 6.29 5.74 13.08
CA ASN A 149 5.90 6.55 14.21
C ASN A 149 4.51 6.17 14.72
N MET A 150 4.50 5.40 15.79
CA MET A 150 3.28 4.89 16.41
C MET A 150 2.55 5.91 17.28
N LYS A 151 3.14 7.09 17.53
CA LYS A 151 2.59 8.05 18.48
C LYS A 151 1.38 8.78 17.88
N VAL A 152 0.18 8.29 18.21
CA VAL A 152 -1.07 9.03 18.06
C VAL A 152 -1.38 9.72 19.40
N PHE A 153 -1.33 11.05 19.45
CA PHE A 153 -1.61 11.78 20.68
C PHE A 153 -3.13 11.86 20.94
N ARG A 154 -3.60 11.32 22.07
CA ARG A 154 -4.96 11.55 22.60
C ARG A 154 -4.88 11.97 24.09
N GLY A 155 -5.06 13.26 24.37
CA GLY A 155 -5.39 13.79 25.71
C GLY A 155 -4.22 14.02 26.70
N ARG A 156 -4.51 14.71 27.83
CA ARG A 156 -3.54 15.10 28.87
C ARG A 156 -3.13 13.90 29.74
N HIS A 157 -1.83 13.77 30.00
CA HIS A 157 -1.20 12.75 30.84
C HIS A 157 -1.80 12.70 32.26
N GLN A 158 -2.19 11.52 32.75
CA GLN A 158 -2.48 11.24 34.17
C GLN A 158 -1.35 10.47 34.88
N HIS A 159 -0.25 10.13 34.20
CA HIS A 159 0.83 9.30 34.76
C HIS A 159 2.21 9.95 34.56
N ALA A 160 3.11 9.78 35.54
CA ALA A 160 4.44 10.39 35.60
C ALA A 160 5.44 9.87 34.54
N ALA A 161 5.15 8.72 33.93
CA ALA A 161 5.79 8.19 32.74
C ALA A 161 4.69 7.78 31.75
N SER A 162 4.95 7.86 30.44
CA SER A 162 4.01 7.36 29.44
C SER A 162 3.94 5.82 29.49
N VAL A 163 2.80 5.23 29.08
CA VAL A 163 2.64 3.76 29.05
C VAL A 163 3.73 3.12 28.18
N GLU A 164 4.15 3.81 27.12
CA GLU A 164 5.24 3.40 26.24
C GLU A 164 6.61 3.46 26.92
N GLN A 165 6.85 4.43 27.82
CA GLN A 165 8.10 4.48 28.60
C GLN A 165 8.17 3.33 29.61
N ILE A 166 7.04 2.96 30.20
CA ILE A 166 6.95 1.79 31.08
C ILE A 166 7.20 0.51 30.29
N VAL A 167 6.58 0.38 29.11
CA VAL A 167 6.71 -0.79 28.23
C VAL A 167 8.13 -0.92 27.66
N ALA A 168 8.76 0.17 27.23
CA ALA A 168 10.14 0.16 26.74
C ALA A 168 11.13 -0.27 27.85
N ALA A 169 10.91 0.18 29.08
CA ALA A 169 11.72 -0.26 30.22
C ALA A 169 11.51 -1.76 30.52
N ILE A 170 10.28 -2.29 30.37
CA ILE A 170 10.01 -3.73 30.56
C ILE A 170 10.65 -4.56 29.44
N ASP A 171 10.61 -4.11 28.19
CA ASP A 171 11.27 -4.78 27.06
C ASP A 171 12.79 -4.82 27.23
N GLU A 172 13.39 -3.73 27.70
CA GLU A 172 14.83 -3.66 28.03
C GLU A 172 15.19 -4.62 29.18
N MET A 173 14.31 -4.78 30.16
CA MET A 173 14.48 -5.75 31.25
C MET A 173 14.26 -7.21 30.81
N LYS A 174 13.38 -7.47 29.84
CA LYS A 174 12.98 -8.82 29.41
C LYS A 174 13.77 -9.32 28.21
N GLY A 175 14.49 -8.46 27.50
CA GLY A 175 15.34 -8.82 26.36
C GLY A 175 14.59 -9.09 25.06
N ASP A 176 13.25 -9.25 25.12
CA ASP A 176 12.37 -9.39 23.98
C ASP A 176 10.93 -8.93 24.29
N SER A 177 10.08 -8.96 23.25
CA SER A 177 8.67 -8.57 23.29
C SER A 177 7.71 -9.73 23.56
N HIS A 178 8.20 -10.97 23.72
CA HIS A 178 7.39 -12.20 23.73
C HIS A 178 6.51 -12.33 24.97
N TRP A 179 6.87 -11.65 26.07
CA TRP A 179 6.07 -11.62 27.30
C TRP A 179 4.70 -10.94 27.12
N ARG A 180 4.51 -10.17 26.03
CA ARG A 180 3.22 -9.59 25.64
C ARG A 180 2.18 -10.65 25.28
N THR A 181 2.60 -11.88 25.05
CA THR A 181 1.71 -13.01 24.73
C THR A 181 1.04 -13.52 26.00
N VAL A 182 0.09 -12.76 26.53
CA VAL A 182 -0.90 -13.27 27.47
C VAL A 182 -2.13 -13.69 26.66
N GLY A 183 -2.24 -14.98 26.39
CA GLY A 183 -3.46 -15.60 25.85
C GLY A 183 -3.24 -16.52 24.66
N GLU A 184 -2.68 -17.71 24.91
CA GLU A 184 -2.77 -18.88 24.01
C GLU A 184 -4.19 -19.51 23.97
N ASP A 185 -5.24 -18.78 24.36
CA ASP A 185 -6.63 -19.27 24.41
C ASP A 185 -7.55 -18.55 23.41
N LEU A 186 -7.08 -18.35 22.18
CA LEU A 186 -7.95 -18.22 21.02
C LEU A 186 -7.80 -19.46 20.14
N GLN A 187 -8.36 -20.59 20.62
CA GLN A 187 -8.65 -21.72 19.75
C GLN A 187 -9.57 -21.25 18.62
N VAL A 188 -9.02 -21.03 17.43
CA VAL A 188 -9.79 -20.85 16.19
C VAL A 188 -10.32 -22.23 15.76
N ASN A 189 -11.29 -22.76 16.50
CA ASN A 189 -11.98 -23.99 16.11
C ASN A 189 -12.93 -23.70 14.93
N GLY A 190 -12.76 -24.44 13.81
CA GLY A 190 -13.82 -24.68 12.82
C GLY A 190 -13.89 -23.77 11.58
N ARG A 191 -12.88 -22.92 11.30
CA ARG A 191 -12.88 -22.15 10.04
C ARG A 191 -12.33 -22.98 8.88
N PRO A 192 -13.00 -23.00 7.70
CA PRO A 192 -12.45 -23.67 6.54
C PRO A 192 -11.10 -23.05 6.16
N PRO A 193 -10.14 -23.85 5.67
CA PRO A 193 -8.84 -23.35 5.26
C PRO A 193 -9.01 -22.29 4.17
N ARG A 194 -8.33 -21.15 4.33
CA ARG A 194 -8.30 -20.07 3.34
C ARG A 194 -7.24 -20.36 2.29
N THR A 195 -7.59 -20.17 1.02
CA THR A 195 -6.63 -20.19 -0.09
C THR A 195 -6.12 -18.78 -0.33
N TYR A 196 -4.80 -18.59 -0.24
CA TYR A 196 -4.15 -17.32 -0.52
C TYR A 196 -3.50 -17.34 -1.89
N LEU A 197 -3.49 -16.19 -2.55
CA LEU A 197 -2.71 -15.96 -3.75
C LEU A 197 -1.27 -15.63 -3.36
N ARG A 198 -0.30 -16.13 -4.12
CA ARG A 198 1.14 -15.94 -3.86
C ARG A 198 1.90 -15.76 -5.17
N GLY A 199 3.11 -15.20 -5.07
CA GLY A 199 3.99 -15.02 -6.23
C GLY A 199 3.42 -14.03 -7.25
N LEU A 200 2.70 -13.01 -6.78
CA LEU A 200 2.13 -11.96 -7.63
C LEU A 200 3.10 -10.76 -7.71
N GLN A 201 2.82 -9.85 -8.63
CA GLN A 201 3.47 -8.55 -8.72
C GLN A 201 2.44 -7.43 -8.66
N CYS A 202 2.79 -6.37 -7.94
CA CYS A 202 2.13 -5.08 -8.01
C CYS A 202 2.76 -4.29 -9.16
N LEU A 203 1.97 -4.02 -10.20
CA LEU A 203 2.31 -3.13 -11.29
C LEU A 203 1.60 -1.80 -11.07
N ASN A 204 2.38 -0.75 -10.83
CA ASN A 204 1.92 0.62 -10.77
C ASN A 204 2.29 1.35 -12.06
N CYS A 205 1.30 1.90 -12.76
CA CYS A 205 1.51 2.87 -13.81
C CYS A 205 1.20 4.27 -13.27
N ILE A 206 2.20 5.16 -13.28
CA ILE A 206 2.01 6.56 -12.89
C ILE A 206 2.05 7.41 -14.14
N CYS A 207 0.95 8.11 -14.44
CA CYS A 207 0.78 8.96 -15.62
C CYS A 207 0.18 10.31 -15.25
N ASP A 208 0.10 11.23 -16.22
CA ASP A 208 -0.61 12.50 -16.07
C ASP A 208 -2.10 12.27 -15.74
N GLU A 209 -2.65 13.10 -14.84
CA GLU A 209 -4.05 12.96 -14.42
C GLU A 209 -5.01 13.08 -15.63
N GLY A 210 -5.85 12.05 -15.80
CA GLY A 210 -6.86 11.96 -16.85
C GLY A 210 -6.49 11.01 -18.00
N LYS A 211 -5.28 10.43 -18.00
CA LYS A 211 -4.79 9.51 -19.05
C LYS A 211 -4.95 8.03 -18.69
N GLY A 212 -5.16 7.72 -17.42
CA GLY A 212 -5.17 6.37 -16.87
C GLY A 212 -6.37 5.52 -17.28
N GLU A 213 -7.51 6.11 -17.68
CA GLU A 213 -8.70 5.33 -18.07
C GLU A 213 -8.43 4.46 -19.31
N ASN A 214 -7.81 5.03 -20.35
CA ASN A 214 -7.45 4.28 -21.56
C ASN A 214 -6.42 3.19 -21.24
N LEU A 215 -5.41 3.52 -20.44
CA LEU A 215 -4.38 2.58 -20.03
C LEU A 215 -4.95 1.41 -19.20
N VAL A 216 -5.92 1.68 -18.33
CA VAL A 216 -6.63 0.64 -17.59
C VAL A 216 -7.37 -0.29 -18.54
N ASN A 217 -8.11 0.27 -19.53
CA ASN A 217 -8.84 -0.55 -20.48
C ASN A 217 -7.89 -1.48 -21.27
N ALA A 218 -6.78 -0.93 -21.77
CA ALA A 218 -5.73 -1.69 -22.45
C ALA A 218 -5.18 -2.83 -21.58
N ALA A 219 -4.88 -2.54 -20.31
CA ALA A 219 -4.38 -3.53 -19.38
C ALA A 219 -5.39 -4.66 -19.10
N ILE A 220 -6.67 -4.32 -18.95
CA ILE A 220 -7.75 -5.30 -18.72
C ILE A 220 -7.93 -6.19 -19.96
N GLU A 221 -7.89 -5.63 -21.17
CA GLU A 221 -7.95 -6.38 -22.43
C GLU A 221 -6.74 -7.30 -22.60
N ALA A 222 -5.56 -6.87 -22.14
CA ALA A 222 -4.34 -7.69 -22.08
C ALA A 222 -4.34 -8.74 -20.95
N GLY A 223 -5.41 -8.82 -20.16
CA GLY A 223 -5.62 -9.87 -19.16
C GLY A 223 -5.36 -9.48 -17.72
N ALA A 224 -5.20 -8.19 -17.40
CA ALA A 224 -5.20 -7.74 -16.02
C ALA A 224 -6.53 -8.11 -15.31
N PRO A 225 -6.50 -8.62 -14.07
CA PRO A 225 -7.72 -9.06 -13.38
C PRO A 225 -8.60 -7.89 -12.94
N GLY A 226 -8.00 -6.72 -12.75
CA GLY A 226 -8.63 -5.49 -12.26
C GLY A 226 -7.55 -4.43 -12.00
N ALA A 227 -7.96 -3.19 -11.82
CA ALA A 227 -7.08 -2.09 -11.46
C ALA A 227 -7.73 -1.19 -10.40
N THR A 228 -6.91 -0.45 -9.66
CA THR A 228 -7.35 0.64 -8.79
C THR A 228 -6.60 1.90 -9.17
N THR A 229 -7.32 2.92 -9.63
CA THR A 229 -6.76 4.22 -10.00
C THR A 229 -6.92 5.21 -8.85
N SER A 230 -5.83 5.84 -8.42
CA SER A 230 -5.83 6.87 -7.37
C SER A 230 -5.13 8.12 -7.85
N ARG A 231 -5.63 9.29 -7.45
CA ARG A 231 -4.97 10.57 -7.77
C ARG A 231 -3.77 10.80 -6.86
N MET A 232 -2.76 11.44 -7.41
CA MET A 232 -1.49 11.72 -6.76
C MET A 232 -1.01 13.12 -7.10
N HIS A 233 -0.20 13.67 -6.22
CA HIS A 233 0.54 14.89 -6.50
C HIS A 233 2.03 14.58 -6.46
N TYR A 234 2.74 14.90 -7.54
CA TYR A 234 4.17 14.72 -7.59
C TYR A 234 4.88 15.75 -6.72
N ALA A 235 5.73 15.27 -5.81
CA ALA A 235 6.47 16.09 -4.85
C ALA A 235 8.00 15.83 -4.92
N GLY A 236 8.57 15.84 -6.12
CA GLY A 236 10.01 15.64 -6.36
C GLY A 236 10.84 16.93 -6.46
N ARG A 237 12.17 16.79 -6.47
CA ARG A 237 13.11 17.92 -6.64
C ARG A 237 13.10 18.47 -8.06
N ARG A 238 12.83 17.62 -9.06
CA ARG A 238 12.66 18.03 -10.45
C ARG A 238 11.36 18.83 -10.53
N ARG A 239 11.44 20.13 -10.79
CA ARG A 239 10.25 20.95 -10.99
C ARG A 239 9.67 20.61 -12.35
N PHE A 240 8.71 19.70 -12.39
CA PHE A 240 7.96 19.39 -13.62
C PHE A 240 7.40 20.64 -14.31
N GLY A 241 7.10 21.69 -13.54
CA GLY A 241 6.68 23.00 -14.07
C GLY A 241 7.68 23.68 -15.01
N ASP A 242 8.99 23.45 -14.86
CA ASP A 242 10.01 24.03 -15.76
C ASP A 242 10.03 23.31 -17.13
N ALA A 243 9.48 22.09 -17.20
CA ALA A 243 9.30 21.29 -18.41
C ALA A 243 7.85 21.31 -18.93
N GLY A 244 6.95 22.10 -18.32
CA GLY A 244 5.53 22.17 -18.69
C GLY A 244 4.68 20.95 -18.28
N ILE A 245 5.22 20.04 -17.46
CA ILE A 245 4.54 18.82 -17.02
C ILE A 245 3.69 19.12 -15.77
N SER A 246 2.46 18.62 -15.76
CA SER A 246 1.56 18.77 -14.62
C SER A 246 2.08 17.99 -13.40
N PRO A 247 2.07 18.59 -12.19
CA PRO A 247 2.34 17.83 -10.98
C PRO A 247 1.14 16.98 -10.53
N ALA A 248 -0.04 17.17 -11.12
CA ALA A 248 -1.20 16.32 -10.89
C ALA A 248 -1.05 15.03 -11.71
N ARG A 249 -1.01 13.90 -11.01
CA ARG A 249 -0.74 12.58 -11.58
C ARG A 249 -1.83 11.63 -11.12
N GLU A 250 -1.89 10.47 -11.76
CA GLU A 250 -2.65 9.35 -11.24
C GLU A 250 -1.80 8.08 -11.27
N CYS A 251 -2.12 7.16 -10.37
CA CYS A 251 -1.50 5.85 -10.31
C CYS A 251 -2.57 4.80 -10.53
N VAL A 252 -2.34 3.97 -11.55
CA VAL A 252 -3.09 2.76 -11.84
C VAL A 252 -2.34 1.60 -11.19
N THR A 253 -2.89 1.05 -10.10
CA THR A 253 -2.34 -0.10 -9.39
C THR A 253 -3.03 -1.38 -9.81
N MET A 254 -2.27 -2.38 -10.23
CA MET A 254 -2.76 -3.70 -10.63
C MET A 254 -1.95 -4.78 -9.90
N ILE A 255 -2.63 -5.82 -9.43
CA ILE A 255 -1.96 -7.01 -8.88
C ILE A 255 -2.12 -8.14 -9.89
N VAL A 256 -1.00 -8.57 -10.47
CA VAL A 256 -0.95 -9.46 -11.65
C VAL A 256 -0.01 -10.63 -11.41
N HIS A 257 -0.16 -11.70 -12.19
CA HIS A 257 0.85 -12.75 -12.23
C HIS A 257 2.07 -12.27 -13.02
N PRO A 258 3.32 -12.63 -12.64
CA PRO A 258 4.53 -12.19 -13.33
C PRO A 258 4.52 -12.45 -14.84
N SER A 259 3.92 -13.56 -15.27
CA SER A 259 3.82 -13.90 -16.70
C SER A 259 2.91 -12.98 -17.52
N GLN A 260 2.09 -12.15 -16.88
CA GLN A 260 1.18 -11.22 -17.54
C GLN A 260 1.80 -9.83 -17.71
N VAL A 261 2.91 -9.55 -17.02
CA VAL A 261 3.48 -8.20 -16.93
C VAL A 261 3.84 -7.65 -18.30
N GLU A 262 4.62 -8.38 -19.11
CA GLU A 262 5.03 -7.88 -20.44
C GLU A 262 3.84 -7.58 -21.34
N ALA A 263 2.89 -8.52 -21.45
CA ALA A 263 1.70 -8.34 -22.28
C ALA A 263 0.89 -7.11 -21.86
N ILE A 264 0.74 -6.87 -20.56
CA ILE A 264 0.03 -5.70 -20.02
C ILE A 264 0.81 -4.41 -20.31
N THR A 265 2.13 -4.39 -20.05
CA THR A 265 2.94 -3.20 -20.27
C THR A 265 3.03 -2.82 -21.75
N ASP A 266 3.12 -3.81 -22.66
CA ASP A 266 3.16 -3.60 -24.10
C ASP A 266 1.83 -3.06 -24.64
N ALA A 267 0.70 -3.56 -24.12
CA ALA A 267 -0.62 -3.05 -24.47
C ALA A 267 -0.80 -1.59 -24.02
N MET A 268 -0.39 -1.27 -22.79
CA MET A 268 -0.45 0.11 -22.29
C MET A 268 0.49 1.05 -23.05
N GLU A 269 1.68 0.58 -23.43
CA GLU A 269 2.61 1.35 -24.27
C GLU A 269 2.03 1.66 -25.65
N SER A 270 1.36 0.68 -26.26
CA SER A 270 0.67 0.86 -27.55
C SER A 270 -0.46 1.90 -27.47
N GLU A 271 -1.03 2.10 -26.29
CA GLU A 271 -2.04 3.12 -25.98
C GLU A 271 -1.44 4.44 -25.47
N GLY A 272 -0.13 4.66 -25.70
CA GLY A 272 0.52 5.94 -25.44
C GLY A 272 1.00 6.13 -24.00
N ALA A 273 1.21 5.06 -23.21
CA ALA A 273 1.69 5.19 -21.83
C ALA A 273 2.95 6.07 -21.68
N PHE A 274 3.79 6.14 -22.71
CA PHE A 274 5.05 6.89 -22.71
C PHE A 274 5.10 8.01 -23.74
N ASP A 275 3.97 8.52 -24.22
CA ASP A 275 3.96 9.68 -25.10
C ASP A 275 4.17 11.00 -24.33
N ASP A 276 4.37 12.08 -25.10
CA ASP A 276 4.54 13.46 -24.59
C ASP A 276 3.24 14.07 -24.02
N GLU A 277 2.14 13.31 -23.95
CA GLU A 277 0.90 13.75 -23.30
C GLU A 277 0.61 12.99 -22.00
N THR A 278 1.21 11.81 -21.83
CA THR A 278 0.93 10.87 -20.73
C THR A 278 2.08 10.78 -19.76
N HIS A 279 3.31 10.93 -20.27
CA HIS A 279 4.56 10.96 -19.50
C HIS A 279 4.67 9.82 -18.48
N GLY A 280 4.18 8.63 -18.83
CA GLY A 280 4.00 7.55 -17.88
C GLY A 280 5.30 6.86 -17.47
N PHE A 281 5.21 6.06 -16.42
CA PHE A 281 6.25 5.12 -16.04
C PHE A 281 5.66 3.95 -15.27
N PHE A 282 6.31 2.79 -15.37
CA PHE A 282 5.89 1.55 -14.73
C PHE A 282 6.84 1.16 -13.61
N ILE A 283 6.25 0.89 -12.44
CA ILE A 283 6.93 0.38 -11.26
C ILE A 283 6.41 -1.01 -10.95
N LEU A 284 7.32 -1.95 -10.71
CA LEU A 284 7.02 -3.30 -10.29
C LEU A 284 7.53 -3.54 -8.87
N SER A 285 6.69 -4.12 -8.02
CA SER A 285 7.11 -4.68 -6.74
C SER A 285 6.48 -6.06 -6.46
N PRO A 286 7.15 -6.90 -5.66
CA PRO A 286 6.65 -8.22 -5.34
C PRO A 286 5.49 -8.18 -4.34
N VAL A 287 4.52 -9.07 -4.56
CA VAL A 287 3.41 -9.33 -3.63
C VAL A 287 3.55 -10.75 -3.10
N THR A 288 3.84 -10.86 -1.79
CA THR A 288 4.19 -12.14 -1.14
C THR A 288 2.97 -12.98 -0.79
N LYS A 289 1.87 -12.31 -0.45
CA LYS A 289 0.59 -12.94 -0.12
C LYS A 289 -0.54 -11.97 -0.47
N ALA A 290 -1.62 -12.48 -1.05
CA ALA A 290 -2.82 -11.71 -1.29
C ALA A 290 -4.08 -12.55 -1.06
N PHE A 291 -5.21 -11.86 -0.88
CA PHE A 291 -6.51 -12.49 -0.69
C PHE A 291 -7.63 -11.64 -1.28
N THR A 292 -8.57 -12.30 -1.92
CA THR A 292 -9.84 -11.76 -2.41
C THR A 292 -10.81 -12.91 -2.65
N TYR A 293 -12.06 -12.59 -2.95
CA TYR A 293 -13.05 -13.57 -3.34
C TYR A 293 -12.68 -14.22 -4.69
N MET A 294 -12.51 -15.55 -4.69
CA MET A 294 -12.11 -16.33 -5.87
C MET A 294 -13.28 -17.08 -6.55
N GLY A 295 -14.53 -16.84 -6.14
CA GLY A 295 -15.67 -17.65 -6.59
C GLY A 295 -15.81 -18.96 -5.81
N PRO A 296 -16.93 -19.70 -5.97
CA PRO A 296 -16.96 -21.10 -5.58
C PRO A 296 -15.98 -21.87 -6.46
N GLY A 297 -15.04 -22.59 -5.82
CA GLY A 297 -14.14 -23.54 -6.48
C GLY A 297 -14.85 -24.83 -6.89
#